data_AF-A0A6P6Q2E0-F1
#
_entry.id   AF-A0A6P6Q2E0-F1
#
_cell.length_a   1.000
_cell.length_b   1.000
_cell.length_c   1.000
_cell.angle_alpha   90.00
_cell.angle_beta   90.00
_cell.angle_gamma   90.00
#
_symmetry.space_group_name_H-M   'P 1'
#
loop_
_entity.id
_entity.type
_entity.pdbx_description
1 polymer ?
#
loop_
_entity_poly.entity_id
_entity_poly.type
_entity_poly.pdbx_seq_one_letter_code
_entity_poly.pdbx_strand_id
1 'polypeptide(L)'
;MKIPAQITKKAARTENVLKKKIQECKTGRFMEKDKRIIEELKSLHCDPHPFCSVYPSETDFTFWRIVMKGPAETPYENGTFELYCQFGRDYPVKPPVVRFYTPIYHCNINSVGRICHNIFDRNYSADVTMREILDAVHGLLILPEAEDPLDSILAEEFLTSKEVYEQAAKDNTAINACQSMESIEKQYIGESNVQVPPHLVCPLSGKIFVDPVKAKGGCVYERRAVEEYLKTNNKDPVTGKPLSCTDLIPDKNMKKSVVEYRTSQIEETDP
;
A
#
# COMPACT_ATOMS: atom_id res chain seq x y z
N MET A 1 18.58 12.67 12.75
CA MET A 1 19.01 11.52 11.91
C MET A 1 18.65 11.86 10.46
N LYS A 2 19.51 11.57 9.47
CA LYS A 2 19.31 12.05 8.09
C LYS A 2 18.24 11.20 7.39
N ILE A 3 17.26 11.87 6.79
CA ILE A 3 16.31 11.25 5.84
C ILE A 3 17.11 10.60 4.71
N PRO A 4 16.84 9.34 4.30
CA PRO A 4 17.56 8.70 3.21
C PRO A 4 17.44 9.53 1.92
N ALA A 5 18.57 9.86 1.28
CA ALA A 5 18.59 10.67 0.07
C ALA A 5 17.82 10.02 -1.11
N GLN A 6 17.53 8.73 -1.03
CA GLN A 6 16.72 7.97 -1.97
C GLN A 6 15.26 8.41 -1.97
N ILE A 7 14.73 8.90 -0.84
CA ILE A 7 13.32 9.31 -0.74
C ILE A 7 13.02 10.65 -1.43
N THR A 8 14.04 11.37 -1.87
CA THR A 8 13.84 12.59 -2.69
C THR A 8 14.12 12.32 -4.17
N LYS A 9 14.53 11.09 -4.53
CA LYS A 9 14.82 10.69 -5.91
C LYS A 9 13.61 10.05 -6.56
N LYS A 10 13.63 10.01 -7.89
CA LYS A 10 12.66 9.27 -8.71
C LYS A 10 12.67 7.78 -8.30
N ALA A 11 11.50 7.18 -8.36
CA ALA A 11 11.30 5.76 -8.13
C ALA A 11 10.97 5.08 -9.46
N ALA A 12 11.28 3.81 -9.58
CA ALA A 12 10.94 3.06 -10.78
C ALA A 12 9.58 2.40 -10.65
N ARG A 13 8.95 2.15 -11.80
CA ARG A 13 7.85 1.20 -11.90
C ARG A 13 8.32 -0.18 -11.51
N THR A 14 7.49 -0.85 -10.73
CA THR A 14 7.78 -2.18 -10.20
C THR A 14 8.04 -3.21 -11.30
N GLU A 15 7.27 -3.19 -12.38
CA GLU A 15 7.44 -4.08 -13.54
C GLU A 15 8.83 -3.94 -14.21
N ASN A 16 9.32 -2.71 -14.35
CA ASN A 16 10.63 -2.43 -14.97
C ASN A 16 11.78 -2.92 -14.11
N VAL A 17 11.70 -2.71 -12.79
CA VAL A 17 12.70 -3.21 -11.85
C VAL A 17 12.69 -4.73 -11.82
N LEU A 18 11.50 -5.35 -11.76
CA LEU A 18 11.36 -6.80 -11.76
C LEU A 18 11.95 -7.43 -13.02
N LYS A 19 11.63 -6.93 -14.22
CA LYS A 19 12.23 -7.43 -15.48
C LYS A 19 13.75 -7.39 -15.45
N LYS A 20 14.32 -6.22 -15.11
CA LYS A 20 15.77 -6.04 -15.03
C LYS A 20 16.41 -7.00 -14.04
N LYS A 21 15.81 -7.16 -12.85
CA LYS A 21 16.35 -7.97 -11.76
C LYS A 21 16.21 -9.47 -12.01
N ILE A 22 15.12 -9.91 -12.62
CA ILE A 22 14.94 -11.31 -13.08
C ILE A 22 16.03 -11.67 -14.09
N GLN A 23 16.34 -10.77 -15.03
CA GLN A 23 17.44 -10.99 -15.98
C GLN A 23 18.81 -11.05 -15.30
N GLU A 24 19.09 -10.15 -14.34
CA GLU A 24 20.34 -10.16 -13.57
C GLU A 24 20.49 -11.43 -12.71
N CYS A 25 19.41 -11.96 -12.12
CA CYS A 25 19.41 -13.23 -11.38
C CYS A 25 19.92 -14.41 -12.23
N LYS A 26 19.53 -14.48 -13.51
CA LYS A 26 19.97 -15.53 -14.44
C LYS A 26 21.48 -15.49 -14.71
N THR A 27 22.12 -14.32 -14.55
CA THR A 27 23.57 -14.15 -14.74
C THR A 27 24.41 -14.54 -13.51
N GLY A 28 23.79 -15.05 -12.44
CA GLY A 28 24.49 -15.69 -11.31
C GLY A 28 24.98 -14.73 -10.21
N ARG A 29 24.45 -13.50 -10.15
CA ARG A 29 24.95 -12.41 -9.27
C ARG A 29 24.04 -12.06 -8.08
N PHE A 30 23.32 -13.03 -7.51
CA PHE A 30 22.31 -12.74 -6.48
C PHE A 30 22.61 -13.39 -5.13
N MET A 31 22.62 -12.57 -4.08
CA MET A 31 22.59 -13.04 -2.70
C MET A 31 21.19 -13.57 -2.36
N GLU A 32 21.08 -14.43 -1.35
CA GLU A 32 19.79 -14.99 -0.89
C GLU A 32 18.80 -13.90 -0.46
N LYS A 33 19.29 -12.86 0.24
CA LYS A 33 18.53 -11.65 0.57
C LYS A 33 17.86 -11.04 -0.66
N ASP A 34 18.62 -10.90 -1.74
CA ASP A 34 18.17 -10.18 -2.92
C ASP A 34 17.09 -10.98 -3.68
N LYS A 35 17.18 -12.32 -3.65
CA LYS A 35 16.13 -13.21 -4.16
C LYS A 35 14.84 -13.03 -3.36
N ARG A 36 14.93 -13.00 -2.03
CA ARG A 36 13.76 -12.76 -1.16
C ARG A 36 13.12 -11.41 -1.44
N ILE A 37 13.90 -10.33 -1.57
CA ILE A 37 13.36 -8.99 -1.90
C ILE A 37 12.63 -9.00 -3.25
N ILE A 38 13.15 -9.71 -4.25
CA ILE A 38 12.47 -9.87 -5.55
C ILE A 38 11.16 -10.63 -5.41
N GLU A 39 11.12 -11.70 -4.60
CA GLU A 39 9.90 -12.48 -4.36
C GLU A 39 8.82 -11.63 -3.69
N GLU A 40 9.18 -10.83 -2.70
CA GLU A 40 8.27 -9.87 -2.05
C GLU A 40 7.74 -8.85 -3.05
N LEU A 41 8.62 -8.28 -3.88
CA LEU A 41 8.26 -7.29 -4.88
C LEU A 41 7.37 -7.90 -5.98
N LYS A 42 7.67 -9.13 -6.41
CA LYS A 42 6.87 -9.89 -7.37
C LYS A 42 5.48 -10.19 -6.81
N SER A 43 5.41 -10.62 -5.56
CA SER A 43 4.13 -10.89 -4.87
C SER A 43 3.26 -9.64 -4.83
N LEU A 44 3.80 -8.51 -4.39
CA LEU A 44 3.09 -7.22 -4.34
C LEU A 44 2.81 -6.61 -5.72
N HIS A 45 3.58 -6.97 -6.75
CA HIS A 45 3.27 -6.59 -8.12
C HIS A 45 2.09 -7.39 -8.67
N CYS A 46 2.17 -8.72 -8.63
CA CYS A 46 1.16 -9.62 -9.20
C CYS A 46 -0.18 -9.50 -8.46
N ASP A 47 -0.12 -9.45 -7.14
CA ASP A 47 -1.26 -9.22 -6.28
C ASP A 47 -0.97 -8.00 -5.37
N PRO A 48 -1.36 -6.78 -5.78
CA PRO A 48 -1.16 -5.57 -5.00
C PRO A 48 -1.96 -5.53 -3.71
N HIS A 49 -1.47 -4.76 -2.76
CA HIS A 49 -2.18 -4.48 -1.52
C HIS A 49 -3.32 -3.47 -1.78
N PRO A 50 -4.54 -3.66 -1.27
CA PRO A 50 -5.68 -2.77 -1.56
C PRO A 50 -5.46 -1.30 -1.16
N PHE A 51 -4.66 -1.08 -0.12
CA PHE A 51 -4.42 0.26 0.45
C PHE A 51 -3.00 0.78 0.23
N CYS A 52 -2.10 -0.01 -0.38
CA CYS A 52 -0.69 0.33 -0.47
C CYS A 52 -0.15 0.11 -1.87
N SER A 53 0.54 1.11 -2.40
CA SER A 53 1.36 1.01 -3.60
C SER A 53 2.84 1.02 -3.25
N VAL A 54 3.63 0.17 -3.90
CA VAL A 54 5.06 0.01 -3.62
C VAL A 54 5.88 0.34 -4.86
N TYR A 55 6.92 1.15 -4.68
CA TYR A 55 7.80 1.60 -5.75
C TYR A 55 9.28 1.46 -5.33
N PRO A 56 10.03 0.50 -5.90
CA PRO A 56 11.45 0.34 -5.63
C PRO A 56 12.27 1.51 -6.22
N SER A 57 13.36 1.89 -5.56
CA SER A 57 14.27 2.91 -6.08
C SER A 57 15.05 2.39 -7.31
N GLU A 58 15.23 3.27 -8.29
CA GLU A 58 16.02 3.00 -9.51
C GLU A 58 17.48 2.67 -9.21
N THR A 59 18.06 3.33 -8.21
CA THR A 59 19.48 3.22 -7.87
C THR A 59 19.77 2.15 -6.82
N ASP A 60 18.78 1.84 -5.99
CA ASP A 60 18.90 0.87 -4.90
C ASP A 60 17.57 0.13 -4.72
N PHE A 61 17.43 -1.03 -5.35
CA PHE A 61 16.18 -1.81 -5.28
C PHE A 61 15.88 -2.34 -3.86
N THR A 62 16.83 -2.24 -2.92
CA THR A 62 16.62 -2.55 -1.49
C THR A 62 15.99 -1.40 -0.70
N PHE A 63 15.76 -0.26 -1.35
CA PHE A 63 14.98 0.85 -0.83
C PHE A 63 13.67 0.98 -1.59
N TRP A 64 12.54 0.91 -0.88
CA TRP A 64 11.21 1.08 -1.47
C TRP A 64 10.52 2.31 -0.91
N ARG A 65 9.88 3.07 -1.79
CA ARG A 65 8.83 4.02 -1.41
C ARG A 65 7.52 3.27 -1.34
N ILE A 66 6.74 3.56 -0.31
CA ILE A 66 5.40 3.00 -0.12
C ILE A 66 4.44 4.19 -0.02
N VAL A 67 3.32 4.10 -0.71
CA VAL A 67 2.24 5.08 -0.63
C VAL A 67 1.01 4.36 -0.10
N MET A 68 0.58 4.75 1.10
CA MET A 68 -0.51 4.12 1.84
C MET A 68 -1.70 5.06 1.93
N LYS A 69 -2.90 4.54 1.71
CA LYS A 69 -4.14 5.26 2.00
C LYS A 69 -4.54 5.07 3.44
N GLY A 70 -4.98 6.15 4.06
CA GLY A 70 -5.54 6.10 5.41
C GLY A 70 -6.81 5.24 5.44
N PRO A 71 -7.02 4.44 6.51
CA PRO A 71 -8.20 3.61 6.63
C PRO A 71 -9.48 4.45 6.72
N ALA A 72 -10.58 3.95 6.15
CA ALA A 72 -11.91 4.56 6.31
C ALA A 72 -12.37 4.51 7.77
N GLU A 73 -13.24 5.44 8.17
CA GLU A 73 -13.81 5.52 9.52
C GLU A 73 -12.75 5.73 10.62
N THR A 74 -11.60 6.30 10.25
CA THR A 74 -10.54 6.69 11.17
C THR A 74 -10.21 8.17 11.00
N PRO A 75 -9.49 8.81 11.95
CA PRO A 75 -8.98 10.17 11.77
C PRO A 75 -8.08 10.35 10.54
N TYR A 76 -7.55 9.24 10.01
CA TYR A 76 -6.63 9.20 8.89
C TYR A 76 -7.35 9.07 7.54
N GLU A 77 -8.68 8.91 7.53
CA GLU A 77 -9.49 8.80 6.31
C GLU A 77 -9.20 9.94 5.33
N ASN A 78 -9.23 9.62 4.03
CA ASN A 78 -8.86 10.51 2.92
C ASN A 78 -7.36 10.91 2.86
N GLY A 79 -6.58 10.67 3.91
CA GLY A 79 -5.14 10.85 3.93
C GLY A 79 -4.40 9.92 2.96
N THR A 80 -3.31 10.43 2.39
CA THR A 80 -2.30 9.62 1.70
C THR A 80 -0.95 9.80 2.41
N PHE A 81 -0.41 8.71 2.93
CA PHE A 81 0.83 8.70 3.68
C PHE A 81 1.95 8.06 2.85
N GLU A 82 3.06 8.78 2.72
CA GLU A 82 4.29 8.23 2.20
C GLU A 82 5.07 7.57 3.34
N LEU A 83 5.51 6.34 3.09
CA LEU A 83 6.43 5.59 3.92
C LEU A 83 7.65 5.20 3.08
N TYR A 84 8.72 4.80 3.75
CA TYR A 84 9.81 4.09 3.11
C TYR A 84 10.15 2.81 3.83
N CYS A 85 10.64 1.85 3.05
CA CYS A 85 11.18 0.58 3.52
C CYS A 85 12.64 0.47 3.07
N GLN A 86 13.53 0.06 3.98
CA GLN A 86 14.91 -0.29 3.67
C GLN A 86 15.20 -1.70 4.16
N PHE A 87 15.56 -2.58 3.23
CA PHE A 87 16.03 -3.93 3.56
C PHE A 87 17.49 -3.86 4.02
N GLY A 88 17.73 -4.25 5.27
CA GLY A 88 19.06 -4.24 5.90
C GLY A 88 19.99 -5.31 5.34
N ARG A 89 21.19 -5.44 5.91
CA ARG A 89 22.12 -6.53 5.57
C ARG A 89 21.64 -7.89 6.08
N ASP A 90 20.97 -7.88 7.24
CA ASP A 90 20.51 -9.08 7.94
C ASP A 90 19.11 -9.54 7.50
N TYR A 91 18.49 -8.93 6.49
CA TYR A 91 17.19 -9.38 5.99
C TYR A 91 17.34 -10.72 5.25
N PRO A 92 16.41 -11.69 5.39
CA PRO A 92 15.16 -11.66 6.17
C PRO A 92 15.28 -12.18 7.60
N VAL A 93 16.48 -12.36 8.15
CA VAL A 93 16.64 -12.77 9.56
C VAL A 93 16.19 -11.64 10.50
N LYS A 94 16.39 -10.38 10.11
CA LYS A 94 15.84 -9.19 10.78
C LYS A 94 14.82 -8.47 9.89
N PRO A 95 13.82 -7.80 10.48
CA PRO A 95 12.81 -7.08 9.72
C PRO A 95 13.43 -5.93 8.91
N PRO A 96 12.80 -5.55 7.80
CA PRO A 96 13.15 -4.32 7.12
C PRO A 96 12.81 -3.11 7.99
N VAL A 97 13.52 -2.01 7.77
CA VAL A 97 13.22 -0.75 8.44
C VAL A 97 12.10 -0.05 7.68
N VAL A 98 10.92 0.04 8.28
CA VAL A 98 9.78 0.78 7.73
C VAL A 98 9.54 2.03 8.57
N ARG A 99 9.38 3.19 7.92
CA ARG A 99 9.08 4.47 8.59
C ARG A 99 8.12 5.33 7.78
N PHE A 100 7.33 6.12 8.50
CA PHE A 100 6.57 7.22 7.92
C PHE A 100 7.52 8.33 7.46
N TYR A 101 7.28 8.81 6.24
CA TYR A 101 7.88 10.03 5.71
C TYR A 101 6.90 11.20 5.85
N THR A 102 5.63 10.97 5.52
CA THR A 102 4.55 11.93 5.82
C THR A 102 4.37 12.00 7.33
N PRO A 103 4.45 13.21 7.94
CA PRO A 103 4.13 13.39 9.35
C PRO A 103 2.71 12.90 9.66
N ILE A 104 2.57 12.19 10.78
CA ILE A 104 1.31 11.62 11.24
C ILE A 104 1.18 11.80 12.75
N TYR A 105 -0.03 12.09 13.21
CA TYR A 105 -0.35 12.18 14.63
C TYR A 105 -0.83 10.81 15.12
N HIS A 106 0.04 10.04 15.78
CA HIS A 106 -0.26 8.68 16.21
C HIS A 106 0.58 8.24 17.43
N CYS A 107 -0.02 7.64 18.46
CA CYS A 107 0.70 7.27 19.70
C CYS A 107 1.80 6.19 19.51
N ASN A 108 1.64 5.29 18.53
CA ASN A 108 2.68 4.31 18.16
C ASN A 108 3.65 4.79 17.05
N ILE A 109 3.62 6.06 16.62
CA ILE A 109 4.51 6.60 15.58
C ILE A 109 5.14 7.91 16.06
N ASN A 110 6.47 7.96 16.12
CA ASN A 110 7.15 9.16 16.60
C ASN A 110 7.35 10.23 15.51
N SER A 111 7.88 11.41 15.90
CA SER A 111 8.13 12.55 15.01
C SER A 111 9.14 12.29 13.87
N VAL A 112 9.91 11.20 13.94
CA VAL A 112 10.85 10.76 12.89
C VAL A 112 10.25 9.61 12.06
N GLY A 113 8.98 9.29 12.28
CA GLY A 113 8.22 8.27 11.57
C GLY A 113 8.56 6.83 11.96
N ARG A 114 9.27 6.60 13.07
CA ARG A 114 9.50 5.24 13.58
C ARG A 114 8.17 4.68 14.09
N ILE A 115 7.86 3.46 13.67
CA ILE A 115 6.68 2.71 14.08
C ILE A 115 7.09 1.75 15.22
N CYS A 116 6.29 1.68 16.27
CA CYS A 116 6.37 0.63 17.29
C CYS A 116 5.21 -0.34 17.08
N HIS A 117 5.58 -1.56 16.69
CA HIS A 117 4.66 -2.66 16.50
C HIS A 117 5.45 -3.97 16.54
N ASN A 118 4.86 -5.02 17.08
CA ASN A 118 5.55 -6.27 17.39
C ASN A 118 6.03 -7.03 16.16
N ILE A 119 5.41 -6.78 15.00
CA ILE A 119 5.83 -7.35 13.72
C ILE A 119 7.25 -6.93 13.31
N PHE A 120 7.80 -5.88 13.91
CA PHE A 120 9.18 -5.43 13.70
C PHE A 120 10.13 -5.87 14.82
N ASP A 121 9.67 -6.72 15.74
CA ASP A 121 10.45 -7.18 16.89
C ASP A 121 10.06 -8.62 17.27
N ARG A 122 9.39 -8.82 18.43
CA ARG A 122 9.09 -10.14 19.01
C ARG A 122 8.23 -11.06 18.14
N ASN A 123 7.38 -10.51 17.27
CA ASN A 123 6.53 -11.29 16.36
C ASN A 123 7.11 -11.40 14.94
N TYR A 124 8.35 -10.94 14.73
CA TYR A 124 9.02 -11.09 13.44
C TYR A 124 9.65 -12.47 13.30
N SER A 125 9.47 -13.08 12.13
CA SER A 125 10.26 -14.21 11.66
C SER A 125 10.62 -14.00 10.19
N ALA A 126 11.56 -14.78 9.67
CA ALA A 126 11.93 -14.70 8.26
C ALA A 126 10.76 -15.02 7.32
N ASP A 127 9.72 -15.73 7.78
CA ASP A 127 8.54 -16.04 6.96
C ASP A 127 7.56 -14.87 6.84
N VAL A 128 7.67 -13.86 7.72
CA VAL A 128 6.84 -12.64 7.65
C VAL A 128 7.11 -11.89 6.36
N THR A 129 6.06 -11.70 5.58
CA THR A 129 6.07 -11.05 4.27
C THR A 129 5.92 -9.53 4.39
N MET A 130 6.30 -8.82 3.33
CA MET A 130 6.03 -7.37 3.23
C MET A 130 4.53 -7.07 3.21
N ARG A 131 3.70 -7.99 2.70
CA ARG A 131 2.24 -7.86 2.77
C ARG A 131 1.76 -7.84 4.23
N GLU A 132 2.17 -8.81 5.04
CA GLU A 132 1.81 -8.87 6.47
C GLU A 132 2.31 -7.64 7.23
N ILE A 133 3.51 -7.13 6.89
CA ILE A 133 4.03 -5.87 7.45
C ILE A 133 3.11 -4.69 7.09
N LEU A 134 2.67 -4.57 5.84
CA LEU A 134 1.77 -3.51 5.40
C LEU A 134 0.38 -3.63 6.03
N ASP A 135 -0.15 -4.86 6.14
CA ASP A 135 -1.42 -5.15 6.81
C ASP A 135 -1.34 -4.73 8.29
N ALA A 136 -0.24 -5.03 8.98
CA ALA A 136 -0.04 -4.63 10.37
C ALA A 136 0.07 -3.11 10.54
N VAL A 137 0.82 -2.42 9.68
CA VAL A 137 0.93 -0.95 9.74
C VAL A 137 -0.41 -0.29 9.44
N HIS A 138 -1.17 -0.80 8.47
CA HIS A 138 -2.51 -0.29 8.18
C HIS A 138 -3.48 -0.58 9.33
N GLY A 139 -3.42 -1.77 9.91
CA GLY A 139 -4.22 -2.17 11.08
C GLY A 139 -3.93 -1.32 12.32
N LEU A 140 -2.67 -0.93 12.53
CA LEU A 140 -2.26 -0.03 13.61
C LEU A 140 -2.96 1.33 13.55
N LEU A 141 -3.21 1.86 12.34
CA LEU A 141 -3.97 3.11 12.16
C LEU A 141 -5.47 2.96 12.45
N ILE A 142 -6.01 1.74 12.37
CA ILE A 142 -7.39 1.42 12.73
C ILE A 142 -7.52 1.24 14.24
N LEU A 143 -6.58 0.50 14.83
CA LEU A 143 -6.56 0.13 16.24
C LEU A 143 -5.20 0.49 16.86
N PRO A 144 -5.04 1.73 17.37
CA PRO A 144 -3.82 2.13 18.05
C PRO A 144 -3.55 1.29 19.31
N GLU A 145 -2.28 0.92 19.53
CA GLU A 145 -1.83 0.10 20.67
C GLU A 145 -1.35 1.00 21.82
N ALA A 146 -2.29 1.60 22.58
CA ALA A 146 -1.97 2.56 23.64
C ALA A 146 -1.26 1.96 24.87
N GLU A 147 -1.24 0.63 25.02
CA GLU A 147 -0.57 -0.08 26.11
C GLU A 147 0.96 -0.22 25.90
N ASP A 148 1.42 -0.15 24.64
CA ASP A 148 2.85 -0.19 24.27
C ASP A 148 3.19 1.03 23.37
N PRO A 149 3.03 2.28 23.89
CA PRO A 149 3.13 3.46 23.05
C PRO A 149 4.58 3.91 22.85
N LEU A 150 4.84 4.53 21.70
CA LEU A 150 6.09 5.27 21.48
C LEU A 150 6.04 6.67 22.10
N ASP A 151 4.85 7.25 22.13
CA ASP A 151 4.57 8.55 22.73
C ASP A 151 3.52 8.40 23.84
N SER A 152 3.98 8.42 25.09
CA SER A 152 3.13 8.24 26.26
C SER A 152 2.12 9.36 26.45
N ILE A 153 2.42 10.58 25.96
CA ILE A 153 1.50 11.72 26.07
C ILE A 153 0.34 11.52 25.11
N LEU A 154 0.63 11.14 23.87
CA LEU A 154 -0.40 10.81 22.87
C LEU A 154 -1.24 9.60 23.29
N ALA A 155 -0.61 8.61 23.92
CA ALA A 155 -1.33 7.44 24.43
C ALA A 155 -2.28 7.79 25.58
N GLU A 156 -1.83 8.63 26.51
CA GLU A 156 -2.68 9.14 27.58
C GLU A 156 -3.86 9.94 26.99
N GLU A 157 -3.60 10.86 26.06
CA GLU A 157 -4.67 11.63 25.40
C GLU A 157 -5.67 10.73 24.66
N PHE A 158 -5.18 9.70 23.95
CA PHE A 158 -6.05 8.72 23.30
C PHE A 158 -6.95 7.98 24.29
N LEU A 159 -6.45 7.66 25.49
CA LEU A 159 -7.19 6.95 26.53
C LEU A 159 -8.14 7.86 27.32
N THR A 160 -7.76 9.11 27.59
CA THR A 160 -8.52 10.02 28.45
C THR A 160 -9.41 11.00 27.70
N SER A 161 -9.10 11.29 26.43
CA SER A 161 -9.71 12.37 25.64
C SER A 161 -9.72 12.04 24.16
N LYS A 162 -10.34 10.91 23.81
CA LYS A 162 -10.36 10.35 22.46
C LYS A 162 -10.84 11.33 21.40
N GLU A 163 -11.86 12.14 21.67
CA GLU A 163 -12.37 13.13 20.70
C GLU A 163 -11.34 14.22 20.37
N VAL A 164 -10.55 14.65 21.36
CA VAL A 164 -9.47 15.63 21.17
C VAL A 164 -8.37 15.02 20.32
N TYR A 165 -7.95 13.81 20.65
CA TYR A 165 -6.95 13.06 19.90
C TYR A 165 -7.38 12.87 18.43
N GLU A 166 -8.60 12.40 18.22
CA GLU A 166 -9.13 12.16 16.87
C GLU A 166 -9.24 13.45 16.07
N GLN A 167 -9.63 14.56 16.70
CA GLN A 167 -9.69 15.86 16.02
C GLN A 167 -8.29 16.35 15.64
N ALA A 168 -7.31 16.26 16.54
CA ALA A 168 -5.92 16.62 16.26
C ALA A 168 -5.33 15.75 15.14
N ALA A 169 -5.66 14.45 15.11
CA ALA A 169 -5.24 13.53 14.06
C ALA A 169 -5.89 13.84 12.70
N LYS A 170 -7.17 14.22 12.67
CA LYS A 170 -7.85 14.70 11.45
C LYS A 170 -7.21 15.96 10.91
N ASP A 171 -6.96 16.94 11.78
CA ASP A 171 -6.33 18.21 11.40
C ASP A 171 -4.92 17.97 10.85
N ASN A 172 -4.13 17.11 11.51
CA ASN A 172 -2.80 16.74 11.04
C ASN A 172 -2.85 16.05 9.67
N THR A 173 -3.81 15.13 9.47
CA THR A 173 -4.01 14.42 8.19
C THR A 173 -4.37 15.39 7.07
N ALA A 174 -5.27 16.35 7.33
CA ALA A 174 -5.66 17.37 6.35
C ALA A 174 -4.52 18.30 5.96
N ILE A 175 -3.55 18.52 6.84
CA ILE A 175 -2.38 19.38 6.57
C ILE A 175 -1.28 18.58 5.84
N ASN A 176 -0.92 17.40 6.36
CA ASN A 176 0.30 16.70 5.97
C ASN A 176 0.07 15.62 4.91
N ALA A 177 -1.13 15.04 4.84
CA ALA A 177 -1.45 13.87 4.03
C ALA A 177 -2.52 14.18 2.95
N CYS A 178 -2.72 15.46 2.61
CA CYS A 178 -3.76 15.92 1.69
C CYS A 178 -3.51 15.61 0.20
N GLN A 179 -2.28 15.21 -0.16
CA GLN A 179 -1.96 14.90 -1.55
C GLN A 179 -2.68 13.62 -1.99
N SER A 180 -3.16 13.60 -3.23
CA SER A 180 -3.75 12.39 -3.80
C SER A 180 -2.65 11.36 -4.14
N MET A 181 -2.99 10.07 -4.14
CA MET A 181 -2.07 9.02 -4.61
C MET A 181 -1.61 9.28 -6.05
N GLU A 182 -2.48 9.79 -6.92
CA GLU A 182 -2.12 10.09 -8.30
C GLU A 182 -1.09 11.23 -8.40
N SER A 183 -1.21 12.24 -7.54
CA SER A 183 -0.25 13.35 -7.47
C SER A 183 1.14 12.84 -7.06
N ILE A 184 1.19 11.97 -6.04
CA ILE A 184 2.44 11.35 -5.57
C ILE A 184 3.02 10.42 -6.65
N GLU A 185 2.20 9.59 -7.28
CA GLU A 185 2.61 8.73 -8.40
C GLU A 185 3.23 9.54 -9.54
N LYS A 186 2.54 10.60 -9.99
CA LYS A 186 3.05 11.48 -11.06
C LYS A 186 4.38 12.15 -10.68
N GLN A 187 4.53 12.55 -9.42
CA GLN A 187 5.74 13.19 -8.91
C GLN A 187 6.97 12.26 -9.00
N TYR A 188 6.83 10.97 -8.67
CA TYR A 188 7.99 10.08 -8.51
C TYR A 188 8.17 9.04 -9.61
N ILE A 189 7.10 8.63 -10.31
CA ILE A 189 7.08 7.50 -11.26
C ILE A 189 6.95 7.98 -12.72
N GLY A 190 6.34 9.15 -12.95
CA GLY A 190 6.01 9.66 -14.28
C GLY A 190 4.83 8.95 -14.95
N GLU A 191 4.38 9.49 -16.08
CA GLU A 191 3.26 8.96 -16.86
C GLU A 191 3.62 7.69 -17.63
N SER A 192 2.61 6.88 -17.94
CA SER A 192 2.76 5.66 -18.75
C SER A 192 1.69 5.58 -19.81
N ASN A 193 2.12 5.08 -20.96
CA ASN A 193 1.27 4.76 -22.10
C ASN A 193 0.98 3.25 -22.21
N VAL A 194 1.10 2.49 -21.11
CA VAL A 194 0.80 1.05 -21.11
C VAL A 194 -0.70 0.85 -21.29
N GLN A 195 -1.07 0.24 -22.42
CA GLN A 195 -2.45 -0.04 -22.77
C GLN A 195 -2.93 -1.27 -21.99
N VAL A 196 -3.76 -1.05 -20.97
CA VAL A 196 -4.36 -2.11 -20.16
C VAL A 196 -5.58 -2.67 -20.88
N PRO A 197 -5.77 -4.01 -20.94
CA PRO A 197 -6.98 -4.61 -21.51
C PRO A 197 -8.25 -4.04 -20.85
N PRO A 198 -9.24 -3.54 -21.60
CA PRO A 198 -10.39 -2.81 -21.05
C PRO A 198 -11.21 -3.62 -20.03
N HIS A 199 -11.27 -4.95 -20.18
CA HIS A 199 -12.02 -5.83 -19.29
C HIS A 199 -11.39 -5.98 -17.89
N LEU A 200 -10.12 -5.59 -17.72
CA LEU A 200 -9.42 -5.60 -16.42
C LEU A 200 -9.52 -4.24 -15.70
N VAL A 201 -10.21 -3.27 -16.31
CA VAL A 201 -10.35 -1.91 -15.79
C VAL A 201 -11.72 -1.74 -15.16
N CYS A 202 -11.74 -1.18 -13.96
CA CYS A 202 -12.99 -0.86 -13.28
C CYS A 202 -13.71 0.28 -14.01
N PRO A 203 -15.01 0.14 -14.35
CA PRO A 203 -15.77 1.18 -15.03
C PRO A 203 -15.97 2.44 -14.19
N LEU A 204 -15.84 2.35 -12.85
CA LEU A 204 -16.03 3.47 -11.93
C LEU A 204 -14.73 4.20 -11.63
N SER A 205 -13.64 3.49 -11.38
CA SER A 205 -12.35 4.11 -11.03
C SER A 205 -11.46 4.39 -12.24
N GLY A 206 -11.70 3.75 -13.38
CA GLY A 206 -10.83 3.83 -14.56
C GLY A 206 -9.45 3.18 -14.38
N LYS A 207 -9.25 2.43 -13.28
CA LYS A 207 -7.98 1.76 -12.95
C LYS A 207 -8.12 0.25 -13.06
N ILE A 208 -6.99 -0.43 -13.25
CA ILE A 208 -6.92 -1.89 -13.17
C ILE A 208 -7.38 -2.35 -11.78
N PHE A 209 -8.18 -3.41 -11.72
CA PHE A 209 -8.70 -3.90 -10.43
C PHE A 209 -7.56 -4.30 -9.47
N VAL A 210 -7.77 -4.07 -8.18
CA VAL A 210 -6.95 -4.58 -7.08
C VAL A 210 -7.82 -5.48 -6.20
N ASP A 211 -8.98 -5.00 -5.76
CA ASP A 211 -9.95 -5.79 -4.99
C ASP A 211 -11.32 -5.80 -5.68
N PRO A 212 -11.50 -6.62 -6.75
CA PRO A 212 -12.73 -6.63 -7.52
C PRO A 212 -13.89 -7.24 -6.74
N VAL A 213 -15.03 -6.56 -6.73
CA VAL A 213 -16.31 -7.02 -6.21
C VAL A 213 -17.35 -7.05 -7.31
N LYS A 214 -18.21 -8.07 -7.27
CA LYS A 214 -19.32 -8.23 -8.19
C LYS A 214 -20.62 -7.87 -7.50
N ALA A 215 -21.39 -7.00 -8.13
CA ALA A 215 -22.75 -6.68 -7.76
C ALA A 215 -23.72 -7.79 -8.20
N LYS A 216 -24.90 -7.87 -7.58
CA LYS A 216 -25.98 -8.81 -7.96
C LYS A 216 -26.36 -8.73 -9.46
N GLY A 217 -26.20 -7.55 -10.07
CA GLY A 217 -26.45 -7.32 -11.50
C GLY A 217 -25.38 -7.90 -12.45
N GLY A 218 -24.30 -8.48 -11.92
CA GLY A 218 -23.19 -9.05 -12.69
C GLY A 218 -22.06 -8.07 -12.99
N CYS A 219 -22.26 -6.76 -12.77
CA CYS A 219 -21.22 -5.75 -12.94
C CYS A 219 -20.11 -5.89 -11.88
N VAL A 220 -18.86 -5.71 -12.30
CA VAL A 220 -17.67 -5.82 -11.45
C VAL A 220 -17.08 -4.43 -11.23
N TYR A 221 -16.79 -4.11 -9.97
CA TYR A 221 -16.26 -2.83 -9.53
C TYR A 221 -15.03 -3.03 -8.65
N GLU A 222 -14.18 -2.02 -8.57
CA GLU A 222 -13.17 -1.94 -7.52
C GLU A 222 -13.89 -1.66 -6.19
N ARG A 223 -13.69 -2.51 -5.17
CA ARG A 223 -14.42 -2.46 -3.90
C ARG A 223 -14.54 -1.05 -3.36
N ARG A 224 -13.38 -0.40 -3.15
CA ARG A 224 -13.34 0.93 -2.54
C ARG A 224 -14.07 1.97 -3.37
N ALA A 225 -13.96 1.90 -4.70
CA ALA A 225 -14.60 2.87 -5.57
C ALA A 225 -16.13 2.77 -5.48
N VAL A 226 -16.67 1.55 -5.47
CA VAL A 226 -18.13 1.36 -5.37
C VAL A 226 -18.65 1.61 -3.97
N GLU A 227 -17.92 1.23 -2.92
CA GLU A 227 -18.32 1.52 -1.53
C GLU A 227 -18.35 3.03 -1.28
N GLU A 228 -17.36 3.79 -1.77
CA GLU A 228 -17.35 5.26 -1.66
C GLU A 228 -18.53 5.89 -2.42
N TYR A 229 -18.80 5.43 -3.65
CA TYR A 229 -19.96 5.89 -4.42
C TYR A 229 -21.29 5.62 -3.69
N LEU A 230 -21.42 4.45 -3.06
CA LEU A 230 -22.63 4.05 -2.35
C LEU A 230 -22.84 4.77 -1.01
N LYS A 231 -21.86 5.53 -0.50
CA LYS A 231 -22.07 6.43 0.66
C LYS A 231 -23.09 7.53 0.35
N THR A 232 -23.13 8.01 -0.89
CA THR A 232 -24.04 9.09 -1.33
C THR A 232 -25.12 8.65 -2.31
N ASN A 233 -25.04 7.41 -2.81
CA ASN A 233 -25.92 6.88 -3.85
C ASN A 233 -26.48 5.50 -3.45
N ASN A 234 -27.68 5.18 -3.89
CA ASN A 234 -28.36 3.90 -3.59
C ASN A 234 -28.64 3.06 -4.83
N LYS A 235 -27.87 3.30 -5.90
CA LYS A 235 -28.04 2.66 -7.21
C LYS A 235 -26.71 2.15 -7.72
N ASP A 236 -26.74 1.15 -8.58
CA ASP A 236 -25.60 0.62 -9.29
C ASP A 236 -25.11 1.67 -10.31
N PRO A 237 -23.81 2.02 -10.32
CA PRO A 237 -23.27 3.09 -11.17
C PRO A 237 -23.48 2.88 -12.68
N VAL A 238 -23.60 1.62 -13.14
CA VAL A 238 -23.67 1.28 -14.56
C VAL A 238 -25.11 0.97 -14.99
N THR A 239 -25.83 0.22 -14.19
CA THR A 239 -27.17 -0.29 -14.53
C THR A 239 -28.31 0.57 -13.96
N GLY A 240 -28.01 1.44 -12.98
CA GLY A 240 -29.00 2.29 -12.31
C GLY A 240 -29.98 1.55 -11.40
N LYS A 241 -29.83 0.23 -11.22
CA LYS A 241 -30.67 -0.59 -10.34
C LYS A 241 -30.32 -0.36 -8.87
N PRO A 242 -31.23 -0.58 -7.90
CA PRO A 242 -30.90 -0.47 -6.49
C PRO A 242 -29.69 -1.35 -6.12
N LEU A 243 -28.72 -0.76 -5.41
CA LEU A 243 -27.51 -1.45 -4.95
C LEU A 243 -27.10 -0.92 -3.58
N SER A 244 -26.71 -1.83 -2.70
CA SER A 244 -26.13 -1.53 -1.38
C SER A 244 -24.78 -2.24 -1.20
N CYS A 245 -23.96 -1.81 -0.25
CA CYS A 245 -22.67 -2.45 0.02
C CYS A 245 -22.81 -3.94 0.40
N THR A 246 -23.93 -4.33 1.02
CA THR A 246 -24.22 -5.75 1.35
C THR A 246 -24.48 -6.63 0.14
N ASP A 247 -24.73 -6.03 -1.03
CA ASP A 247 -24.97 -6.76 -2.28
C ASP A 247 -23.68 -7.05 -3.06
N LEU A 248 -22.52 -6.65 -2.54
CA LEU A 248 -21.20 -6.79 -3.17
C LEU A 248 -20.49 -8.04 -2.65
N ILE A 249 -20.06 -8.91 -3.56
CA ILE A 249 -19.35 -10.15 -3.24
C ILE A 249 -17.98 -10.14 -3.92
N PRO A 250 -16.89 -10.57 -3.27
CA PRO A 250 -15.57 -10.68 -3.91
C PRO A 250 -15.63 -11.48 -5.23
N ASP A 251 -15.08 -10.92 -6.31
CA ASP A 251 -14.97 -11.61 -7.60
C ASP A 251 -13.60 -12.29 -7.76
N LYS A 252 -13.52 -13.54 -7.32
CA LYS A 252 -12.29 -14.34 -7.40
C LYS A 252 -11.83 -14.59 -8.84
N ASN A 253 -12.74 -14.63 -9.81
CA ASN A 253 -12.39 -14.87 -11.21
C ASN A 253 -11.71 -13.63 -11.80
N MET A 254 -12.31 -12.45 -11.60
CA MET A 254 -11.70 -11.19 -12.02
C MET A 254 -10.35 -10.97 -11.33
N LYS A 255 -10.27 -11.26 -10.02
CA LYS A 255 -9.01 -11.19 -9.27
C LYS A 255 -7.93 -12.06 -9.91
N LYS A 256 -8.26 -13.31 -10.26
CA LYS A 256 -7.33 -14.23 -10.92
C LYS A 256 -6.87 -13.71 -12.28
N SER A 257 -7.78 -13.24 -13.13
CA SER A 257 -7.43 -12.70 -14.46
C SER A 257 -6.49 -11.49 -14.40
N VAL A 258 -6.70 -10.62 -13.41
CA VAL A 258 -5.82 -9.47 -13.20
C VAL A 258 -4.44 -9.88 -12.69
N VAL A 259 -4.37 -10.87 -11.78
CA VAL A 259 -3.11 -11.42 -11.30
C VAL A 259 -2.34 -12.08 -12.44
N GLU A 260 -3.01 -12.85 -13.31
CA GLU A 260 -2.41 -13.44 -14.51
C GLU A 260 -1.85 -12.36 -15.45
N TYR A 261 -2.60 -11.30 -15.71
CA TYR A 261 -2.13 -10.18 -16.53
C TYR A 261 -0.90 -9.48 -15.93
N ARG A 262 -0.90 -9.20 -14.62
CA ARG A 262 0.25 -8.59 -13.96
C ARG A 262 1.46 -9.53 -13.93
N THR A 263 1.23 -10.83 -13.84
CA THR A 263 2.30 -11.84 -13.93
C THR A 263 2.91 -11.85 -15.33
N SER A 264 2.10 -11.80 -16.39
CA SER A 264 2.64 -11.74 -17.76
C SER A 264 3.37 -10.43 -18.06
N GLN A 265 3.10 -9.34 -17.32
CA GLN A 265 3.87 -8.10 -17.44
C GLN A 265 5.32 -8.27 -17.02
N ILE A 266 5.68 -9.25 -16.18
CA ILE A 266 7.05 -9.47 -15.69
C ILE A 266 7.70 -10.73 -16.25
N GLU A 267 6.96 -11.54 -16.98
CA GLU A 267 7.48 -12.65 -17.77
C GLU A 267 8.13 -12.10 -19.05
N GLU A 268 9.21 -12.75 -19.50
CA GLU A 268 9.76 -12.47 -20.81
C GLU A 268 8.81 -13.05 -21.86
N THR A 269 8.39 -12.24 -22.83
CA THR A 269 8.04 -12.79 -24.13
C THR A 269 9.33 -13.31 -24.74
N ASP A 270 9.45 -14.62 -24.92
CA ASP A 270 10.53 -15.18 -25.75
C ASP A 270 10.56 -14.44 -27.09
N PRO A 271 11.73 -13.95 -27.55
CA PRO A 271 11.85 -13.26 -28.83
C PRO A 271 11.56 -14.18 -30.03
#